data_AF-A0AAT9UVU4-F1
#
_entry.id   AF-A0AAT9UVU4-F1
#
_cell.length_a   1.000
_cell.length_b   1.000
_cell.length_c   1.000
_cell.angle_alpha   90.00
_cell.angle_beta   90.00
_cell.angle_gamma   90.00
#
_symmetry.space_group_name_H-M   'P 1'
#
loop_
_entity.id
_entity.type
_entity.pdbx_description
1 polymer ?
#
loop_
_entity_poly.entity_id
_entity_poly.type
_entity_poly.pdbx_seq_one_letter_code
_entity_poly.pdbx_strand_id
1 'polypeptide(L)'
;LASVSLNAPAILEALEMTALFGFCADASRISHSKPDPEIFLNACTGLGVDPQACIGVEDAQAGIDAINACGMASIGIGDTLKHATLRLSSTEELTWPRLSAFWQHRK
;
A
#
# COMPACT_ATOMS: atom_id res chain seq x y z
N LEU A 1 -2.50 -5.21 -5.42
CA LEU A 1 -3.43 -4.59 -4.45
C LEU A 1 -3.32 -5.29 -3.10
N ALA A 2 -3.14 -4.54 -2.02
CA ALA A 2 -3.12 -5.04 -0.63
C ALA A 2 -4.29 -4.44 0.16
N SER A 3 -5.49 -5.01 -0.02
CA SER A 3 -6.72 -4.56 0.64
C SER A 3 -7.29 -5.69 1.50
N VAL A 4 -7.87 -5.35 2.65
CA VAL A 4 -8.59 -6.30 3.51
C VAL A 4 -10.09 -6.39 3.15
N SER A 5 -10.54 -5.62 2.16
CA SER A 5 -11.92 -5.64 1.70
C SER A 5 -12.18 -6.84 0.78
N LEU A 6 -13.17 -7.66 1.13
CA LEU A 6 -13.66 -8.73 0.27
C LEU A 6 -14.31 -8.21 -1.04
N ASN A 7 -14.68 -6.93 -1.09
CA ASN A 7 -15.27 -6.30 -2.27
C ASN A 7 -14.23 -5.72 -3.23
N ALA A 8 -12.94 -5.76 -2.89
CA ALA A 8 -11.89 -5.17 -3.72
C ALA A 8 -11.89 -5.67 -5.18
N PRO A 9 -12.08 -6.98 -5.48
CA PRO A 9 -12.16 -7.45 -6.86
C PRO A 9 -13.30 -6.83 -7.66
N ALA A 10 -14.50 -6.76 -7.06
CA ALA A 10 -15.67 -6.17 -7.72
C ALA A 10 -15.50 -4.67 -7.98
N ILE A 11 -14.86 -3.94 -7.06
CA ILE A 11 -14.55 -2.51 -7.23
C ILE A 11 -13.55 -2.31 -8.38
N LEU A 12 -12.49 -3.14 -8.45
CA LEU A 12 -11.52 -3.06 -9.54
C LEU A 12 -12.14 -3.37 -10.90
N GLU A 13 -13.05 -4.34 -10.96
CA GLU A 13 -13.79 -4.68 -12.18
C GLU A 13 -14.70 -3.53 -12.61
N ALA A 14 -15.47 -2.95 -11.69
CA ALA A 14 -16.34 -1.81 -11.97
C ALA A 14 -15.59 -0.55 -12.42
N LEU A 15 -14.33 -0.38 -11.97
CA LEU A 15 -13.45 0.70 -12.40
C LEU A 15 -12.65 0.36 -13.67
N GLU A 16 -12.78 -0.85 -14.20
CA GLU A 16 -12.00 -1.36 -15.34
C GLU A 16 -10.48 -1.32 -15.10
N MET A 17 -10.06 -1.43 -13.83
CA MET A 17 -8.67 -1.30 -13.42
C MET A 17 -7.97 -2.63 -13.16
N THR A 18 -8.69 -3.76 -13.21
CA THR A 18 -8.14 -5.08 -12.89
C THR A 18 -6.82 -5.38 -13.61
N ALA A 19 -6.73 -5.02 -14.90
CA ALA A 19 -5.54 -5.26 -15.71
C ALA A 19 -4.30 -4.45 -15.30
N LEU A 20 -4.47 -3.38 -14.51
CA LEU A 20 -3.36 -2.55 -14.00
C LEU A 20 -2.65 -3.19 -12.80
N PHE A 21 -3.27 -4.19 -12.16
CA PHE A 21 -2.73 -4.84 -10.98
C PHE A 21 -2.13 -6.21 -11.34
N GLY A 22 -0.79 -6.32 -11.28
CA GLY A 22 -0.12 -7.60 -11.52
C GLY A 22 -0.43 -8.70 -10.48
N PHE A 23 -0.88 -8.31 -9.28
CA PHE A 23 -1.31 -9.23 -8.23
C PHE A 23 -2.26 -8.53 -7.25
N CYS A 24 -3.26 -9.26 -6.75
CA CYS A 24 -4.16 -8.82 -5.69
C CYS A 24 -4.12 -9.84 -4.54
N ALA A 25 -3.77 -9.39 -3.34
CA ALA A 25 -3.76 -10.26 -2.17
C ALA A 25 -5.20 -10.65 -1.79
N ASP A 26 -5.39 -11.93 -1.44
CA ASP A 26 -6.69 -12.49 -1.10
C ASP A 26 -7.01 -12.22 0.39
N ALA A 27 -7.89 -11.26 0.63
CA ALA A 27 -8.33 -10.90 1.98
C ALA A 27 -9.06 -12.03 2.73
N SER A 28 -9.58 -13.06 2.02
CA SER A 28 -10.21 -14.21 2.68
C SER A 28 -9.20 -15.19 3.28
N ARG A 29 -7.92 -15.05 2.93
CA ARG A 29 -6.84 -15.95 3.34
C ARG A 29 -5.91 -15.37 4.40
N ILE A 30 -6.14 -14.13 4.84
CA ILE A 30 -5.32 -13.52 5.90
C ILE A 30 -5.80 -13.98 7.28
N SER A 31 -4.84 -14.22 8.19
CA SER A 31 -5.12 -14.55 9.58
C SER A 31 -5.23 -13.30 10.45
N HIS A 32 -4.44 -12.27 10.14
CA HIS A 32 -4.40 -11.02 10.87
C HIS A 32 -4.72 -9.83 9.97
N SER A 33 -5.53 -8.91 10.49
CA SER A 33 -5.83 -7.64 9.84
C SER A 33 -4.81 -6.56 10.26
N LYS A 34 -4.74 -5.48 9.47
CA LYS A 34 -3.97 -4.27 9.80
C LYS A 34 -4.27 -3.85 11.26
N PRO A 35 -3.27 -3.55 12.10
CA PRO A 35 -1.91 -3.13 11.75
C PRO A 35 -0.90 -4.26 11.50
N ASP A 36 -1.33 -5.52 11.46
CA ASP A 36 -0.45 -6.61 11.05
C ASP A 36 -0.01 -6.45 9.57
N PRO A 37 1.29 -6.68 9.25
CA PRO A 37 1.82 -6.56 7.88
C PRO A 37 1.36 -7.65 6.90
N GLU A 38 0.68 -8.71 7.35
CA GLU A 38 0.40 -9.92 6.57
C GLU A 38 -0.12 -9.65 5.15
N ILE A 39 -1.10 -8.76 4.98
CA ILE A 39 -1.66 -8.47 3.65
C ILE A 39 -0.64 -7.82 2.69
N PHE A 40 0.28 -6.99 3.21
CA PHE A 40 1.34 -6.36 2.41
C PHE A 40 2.45 -7.36 2.07
N LEU A 41 2.83 -8.22 3.03
CA LEU A 41 3.80 -9.31 2.80
C LEU A 41 3.28 -10.32 1.77
N ASN A 42 1.99 -10.66 1.83
CA ASN A 42 1.33 -11.52 0.85
C ASN A 42 1.34 -10.87 -0.54
N ALA A 43 1.10 -9.56 -0.63
CA ALA A 43 1.18 -8.83 -1.91
C ALA A 43 2.60 -8.84 -2.50
N CYS A 44 3.64 -8.60 -1.68
CA CYS A 44 5.03 -8.72 -2.09
C CYS A 44 5.39 -10.12 -2.57
N THR A 45 4.98 -11.14 -1.81
CA THR A 45 5.24 -12.55 -2.15
C THR A 45 4.59 -12.92 -3.49
N GLY A 46 3.33 -12.52 -3.71
CA GLY A 46 2.63 -12.76 -4.97
C GLY A 46 3.24 -12.05 -6.18
N LEU A 47 3.92 -10.92 -5.95
CA LEU A 47 4.65 -10.17 -6.99
C LEU A 47 6.12 -10.60 -7.12
N GLY A 48 6.66 -11.38 -6.19
CA GLY A 48 8.07 -11.77 -6.16
C GLY A 48 9.03 -10.60 -5.89
N VAL A 49 8.63 -9.61 -5.08
CA VAL A 49 9.42 -8.40 -4.79
C VAL A 49 9.75 -8.29 -3.29
N ASP A 50 10.91 -7.70 -2.97
CA ASP A 50 11.30 -7.37 -1.60
C ASP A 50 10.45 -6.20 -1.07
N PRO A 51 9.83 -6.30 0.13
CA PRO A 51 9.15 -5.17 0.78
C PRO A 51 9.99 -3.89 0.86
N GLN A 52 11.31 -4.00 1.08
CA GLN A 52 12.20 -2.83 1.11
C GLN A 52 12.32 -2.15 -0.26
N ALA A 53 12.05 -2.86 -1.35
CA ALA A 53 11.98 -2.32 -2.70
C ALA A 53 10.58 -1.79 -3.07
N CYS A 54 9.64 -1.72 -2.12
CA CYS A 54 8.27 -1.31 -2.33
C CYS A 54 7.91 0.02 -1.62
N ILE A 55 6.92 0.70 -2.20
CA ILE A 55 6.18 1.81 -1.59
C ILE A 55 4.76 1.33 -1.29
N GLY A 56 4.29 1.52 -0.06
CA GLY A 56 2.88 1.36 0.30
C GLY A 56 2.17 2.72 0.37
N VAL A 57 0.94 2.79 -0.15
CA VAL A 57 0.10 4.00 -0.09
C VAL A 57 -1.15 3.69 0.73
N GLU A 58 -1.52 4.57 1.65
CA GLU A 58 -2.61 4.33 2.60
C GLU A 58 -3.23 5.63 3.14
N ASP A 59 -4.50 5.59 3.53
CA ASP A 59 -5.24 6.72 4.12
C ASP A 59 -5.63 6.51 5.61
N ALA A 60 -5.28 5.35 6.19
CA ALA A 60 -5.60 4.98 7.56
C ALA A 60 -4.35 4.64 8.40
N GLN A 61 -4.35 5.04 9.68
CA GLN A 61 -3.23 4.83 10.60
C GLN A 61 -2.80 3.37 10.70
N ALA A 62 -3.76 2.44 10.86
CA ALA A 62 -3.47 1.02 10.99
C ALA A 62 -2.75 0.46 9.74
N GLY A 63 -3.06 0.96 8.55
CA GLY A 63 -2.37 0.52 7.34
C GLY A 63 -0.97 1.13 7.21
N ILE A 64 -0.76 2.38 7.66
CA ILE A 64 0.59 2.95 7.77
C ILE A 64 1.47 2.11 8.70
N ASP A 65 0.92 1.73 9.86
CA ASP A 65 1.64 0.89 10.83
C ASP A 65 1.98 -0.48 10.22
N ALA A 66 1.06 -1.08 9.47
CA ALA A 66 1.28 -2.35 8.76
C ALA A 66 2.35 -2.26 7.64
N ILE A 67 2.34 -1.18 6.85
CA ILE A 67 3.35 -0.92 5.81
C ILE A 67 4.74 -0.77 6.45
N ASN A 68 4.82 0.00 7.54
CA ASN A 68 6.08 0.19 8.26
C ASN A 68 6.57 -1.13 8.89
N ALA A 69 5.66 -1.95 9.41
CA ALA A 69 6.00 -3.23 10.03
C ALA A 69 6.62 -4.26 9.07
N CYS A 70 6.32 -4.19 7.76
CA CYS A 70 6.99 -5.03 6.76
C CYS A 70 8.25 -4.41 6.15
N GLY A 71 8.67 -3.22 6.57
CA GLY A 71 9.88 -2.55 6.09
C GLY A 71 9.72 -1.78 4.77
N MET A 72 8.49 -1.57 4.30
CA MET A 72 8.20 -0.71 3.15
C MET A 72 8.35 0.78 3.49
N ALA A 73 8.54 1.63 2.47
CA ALA A 73 8.28 3.06 2.63
C ALA A 73 6.77 3.34 2.57
N SER A 74 6.25 4.04 3.58
CA SER A 74 4.84 4.40 3.68
C SER A 74 4.56 5.81 3.17
N ILE A 75 3.53 5.93 2.34
CA ILE A 75 2.96 7.21 1.90
C ILE A 75 1.55 7.31 2.44
N GLY A 76 1.33 8.26 3.33
CA GLY A 76 0.03 8.56 3.92
C GLY A 76 -0.71 9.63 3.15
N ILE A 77 -1.99 9.40 2.85
CA ILE A 77 -2.91 10.41 2.32
C ILE A 77 -3.82 10.88 3.45
N GLY A 78 -3.62 12.11 3.90
CA GLY A 78 -4.33 12.72 5.02
C GLY A 78 -3.39 13.27 6.10
N ASP A 79 -3.90 14.26 6.85
CA ASP A 79 -3.05 15.09 7.72
C ASP A 79 -2.72 14.46 9.08
N THR A 80 -3.49 13.46 9.51
CA THR A 80 -3.42 12.91 10.88
C THR A 80 -2.58 11.64 10.99
N LEU A 81 -2.05 11.15 9.87
CA LEU A 81 -1.30 9.88 9.81
C LEU A 81 0.08 10.04 10.45
N LYS A 82 0.32 9.35 11.56
CA LYS A 82 1.61 9.31 12.24
C LYS A 82 2.50 8.26 11.58
N HIS A 83 3.81 8.48 11.63
CA HIS A 83 4.83 7.54 11.14
C HIS A 83 4.79 7.21 9.64
N ALA A 84 3.95 7.87 8.84
CA ALA A 84 4.07 7.81 7.40
C ALA A 84 5.40 8.43 6.98
N THR A 85 6.14 7.75 6.09
CA THR A 85 7.46 8.21 5.61
C THR A 85 7.30 9.50 4.79
N LEU A 86 6.27 9.56 3.96
CA LEU A 86 5.81 10.77 3.28
C LEU A 86 4.32 10.98 3.57
N ARG A 87 3.91 12.22 3.80
CA ARG A 87 2.49 12.60 3.91
C ARG A 87 2.09 13.52 2.79
N LEU A 88 0.93 13.24 2.22
CA LEU A 88 0.26 14.02 1.21
C LEU A 88 -1.13 14.36 1.73
N SER A 89 -1.66 15.51 1.35
CA SER A 89 -3.01 15.94 1.72
C SER A 89 -4.10 15.37 0.81
N SER A 90 -3.73 15.02 -0.43
CA SER A 90 -4.65 14.51 -1.46
C SER A 90 -3.98 13.48 -2.37
N THR A 91 -4.78 12.60 -2.97
CA THR A 91 -4.33 11.69 -4.03
C THR A 91 -3.84 12.41 -5.29
N GLU A 92 -4.22 13.67 -5.50
CA GLU A 92 -3.69 14.50 -6.60
C GLU A 92 -2.17 14.71 -6.49
N GLU A 93 -1.62 14.64 -5.28
CA GLU A 93 -0.19 14.76 -5.06
C GLU A 93 0.59 13.46 -5.35
N LEU A 94 -0.09 12.32 -5.54
CA LEU A 94 0.50 11.02 -5.87
C LEU A 94 0.99 10.96 -7.33
N THR A 95 1.94 11.81 -7.65
CA THR A 95 2.51 11.93 -9.00
C THR A 95 3.84 11.19 -9.10
N TRP A 96 4.14 10.63 -10.29
CA TRP A 96 5.41 9.95 -10.53
C TRP A 96 6.65 10.82 -10.20
N PRO A 97 6.74 12.11 -10.61
CA PRO A 97 7.87 12.96 -10.23
C PRO A 97 8.07 13.06 -8.72
N ARG A 98 6.97 13.14 -7.95
CA ARG A 98 7.04 13.23 -6.50
C ARG A 98 7.47 11.91 -5.86
N LEU A 99 6.89 10.80 -6.31
CA LEU A 99 7.22 9.46 -5.80
C LEU A 99 8.67 9.07 -6.11
N SER A 100 9.14 9.36 -7.33
CA SER A 100 10.52 9.09 -7.74
C SER A 100 11.53 9.94 -6.99
N ALA A 101 11.29 11.23 -6.81
CA ALA A 101 12.13 12.10 -5.99
C ALA A 101 12.19 11.64 -4.53
N PHE A 102 11.02 11.29 -3.95
CA PHE A 102 10.94 10.71 -2.61
C PHE A 102 11.80 9.44 -2.49
N TRP A 103 11.67 8.53 -3.46
CA TRP A 103 12.41 7.27 -3.46
C TRP A 103 13.93 7.46 -3.55
N GLN A 104 14.39 8.35 -4.44
CA GLN A 104 15.82 8.63 -4.64
C GLN A 104 16.49 9.27 -3.42
N HIS A 105 15.72 9.97 -2.58
CA HIS A 105 16.21 10.61 -1.36
C HIS A 105 16.00 9.78 -0.09
N ARG A 106 15.48 8.55 -0.22
CA ARG A 106 15.33 7.63 0.90
C ARG A 106 16.72 7.09 1.28
N LYS A 107 17.20 7.48 2.45
CA LYS A 107 18.46 6.97 3.03
C LYS A 107 18.32 5.52 3.46
#